data_AF-A0A2Z6A537-F1
#
_entry.id   AF-A0A2Z6A537-F1
#
_cell.length_a   1.000
_cell.length_b   1.000
_cell.length_c   1.000
_cell.angle_alpha   90.00
_cell.angle_beta   90.00
_cell.angle_gamma   90.00
#
_symmetry.space_group_name_H-M   'P 1'
#
loop_
_entity.id
_entity.type
_entity.pdbx_description
1 polymer ?
#
loop_
_entity_poly.entity_id
_entity_poly.type
_entity_poly.pdbx_seq_one_letter_code
_entity_poly.pdbx_strand_id
1 'polypeptide(L)'
;MILLVDYTDLDNLKTTQINSAKFLHDGGRDASKRYFMVAANASNKVAAVDTKDGKLAALVDTAKIPHPGRGANFVHPEFGPVWSTGHLGDDVVSLISTPSDDAAHAKYKEHNWKVVQELKMPGAGNL
;
A
#
# COMPACT_ATOMS: atom_id res chain seq x y z
N MET A 1 -5.76 12.32 5.32
CA MET A 1 -6.95 12.51 4.45
C MET A 1 -6.48 12.46 3.02
N ILE A 2 -7.18 11.70 2.17
CA ILE A 2 -6.87 11.48 0.76
C ILE A 2 -8.03 12.05 -0.05
N LEU A 3 -7.71 12.77 -1.13
CA LEU A 3 -8.69 13.21 -2.12
C LEU A 3 -8.55 12.32 -3.36
N LEU A 4 -9.58 11.55 -3.66
CA LEU A 4 -9.70 10.87 -4.95
C LEU A 4 -10.48 11.78 -5.89
N VAL A 5 -9.86 12.17 -7.00
CA VAL A 5 -10.44 13.08 -7.99
C VAL A 5 -10.66 12.32 -9.29
N ASP A 6 -11.89 12.32 -9.77
CA ASP A 6 -12.28 11.76 -11.06
C ASP A 6 -12.19 12.85 -12.13
N TYR A 7 -11.28 12.65 -13.09
CA TYR A 7 -11.01 13.57 -14.20
C TYR A 7 -11.72 13.17 -15.51
N THR A 8 -12.66 12.22 -15.47
CA THR A 8 -13.37 11.77 -16.68
C THR A 8 -14.23 12.88 -17.29
N ASP A 9 -14.70 13.81 -16.46
CA ASP A 9 -15.43 15.02 -16.85
C ASP A 9 -14.78 16.23 -16.17
N LEU A 10 -14.05 17.03 -16.95
CA LEU A 10 -13.33 18.20 -16.45
C LEU A 10 -14.26 19.37 -16.09
N ASP A 11 -15.46 19.40 -16.65
CA ASP A 11 -16.46 20.44 -16.36
C ASP A 11 -17.23 20.11 -15.06
N ASN A 12 -17.39 18.82 -14.74
CA ASN A 12 -18.11 18.33 -13.56
C ASN A 12 -17.25 17.38 -12.70
N LEU A 13 -16.10 17.86 -12.22
CA LEU A 13 -15.19 17.06 -11.39
C LEU A 13 -15.90 16.44 -10.18
N LYS A 14 -15.73 15.12 -10.01
CA LYS A 14 -16.17 14.42 -8.81
C LYS A 14 -14.98 14.23 -7.88
N THR A 15 -15.17 14.59 -6.61
CA THR A 15 -14.16 14.40 -5.57
C THR A 15 -14.73 13.54 -4.44
N THR A 16 -13.94 12.57 -3.99
CA THR A 16 -14.26 11.75 -2.82
C THR A 16 -13.20 11.98 -1.75
N GLN A 17 -13.66 12.39 -0.57
CA GLN A 17 -12.80 12.59 0.59
C GLN A 17 -12.72 11.30 1.41
N ILE A 18 -11.50 10.77 1.55
CA ILE A 18 -11.26 9.50 2.24
C ILE A 18 -10.43 9.77 3.50
N ASN A 19 -11.00 9.44 4.66
CA ASN A 19 -10.28 9.49 5.92
C ASN A 19 -9.18 8.43 5.94
N SER A 20 -8.00 8.80 6.43
CA SER A 20 -6.80 7.97 6.49
C SER A 20 -5.92 8.42 7.66
N ALA A 21 -4.64 8.03 7.68
CA ALA A 21 -3.67 8.51 8.65
C ALA A 21 -3.12 9.92 8.33
N LYS A 22 -2.45 10.54 9.31
CA LYS A 22 -1.70 11.80 9.14
C LYS A 22 -0.34 11.52 8.50
N PHE A 23 0.27 12.54 7.91
CA PHE A 23 1.62 12.49 7.31
C PHE A 23 1.72 11.56 6.09
N LEU A 24 0.73 11.63 5.20
CA LEU A 24 0.82 10.99 3.89
C LEU A 24 1.99 11.57 3.09
N HIS A 25 2.70 10.72 2.37
CA HIS A 25 3.92 11.12 1.67
C HIS A 25 3.93 10.59 0.23
N ASP A 26 4.38 9.36 0.02
CA ASP A 26 4.60 8.71 -1.27
C ASP A 26 3.90 7.34 -1.33
N GLY A 27 3.79 6.78 -2.51
CA GLY A 27 3.04 5.56 -2.73
C GLY A 27 2.94 5.15 -4.19
N GLY A 28 2.42 3.94 -4.42
CA GLY A 28 2.20 3.40 -5.75
C GLY A 28 1.04 2.43 -5.79
N ARG A 29 0.64 2.06 -7.01
CA ARG A 29 -0.43 1.09 -7.19
C ARG A 29 0.08 -0.33 -6.97
N ASP A 30 -0.78 -1.17 -6.41
CA ASP A 30 -0.56 -2.61 -6.33
C ASP A 30 -0.42 -3.25 -7.74
N ALA A 31 -0.20 -4.57 -7.78
CA ALA A 31 -0.06 -5.31 -9.03
C ALA A 31 -1.32 -5.19 -9.92
N SER A 32 -2.52 -5.24 -9.33
CA SER A 32 -3.79 -5.17 -10.06
C SER A 32 -4.15 -3.76 -10.55
N LYS A 33 -3.45 -2.73 -10.06
CA LYS A 33 -3.74 -1.31 -10.30
C LYS A 33 -5.07 -0.82 -9.75
N ARG A 34 -5.73 -1.60 -8.88
CA ARG A 34 -6.97 -1.24 -8.18
C ARG A 34 -6.70 -0.51 -6.87
N TYR A 35 -5.63 -0.86 -6.17
CA TYR A 35 -5.34 -0.31 -4.87
C TYR A 35 -4.16 0.63 -4.93
N PHE A 36 -4.33 1.84 -4.42
CA PHE A 36 -3.24 2.79 -4.21
C PHE A 36 -2.70 2.63 -2.79
N MET A 37 -1.45 2.16 -2.70
CA MET A 37 -0.71 1.95 -1.46
C MET A 37 0.11 3.21 -1.16
N VAL A 38 -0.23 3.93 -0.10
CA VAL A 38 0.41 5.22 0.25
C VAL A 38 0.92 5.22 1.68
N ALA A 39 2.18 5.58 1.87
CA ALA A 39 2.82 5.68 3.16
C ALA A 39 2.30 6.90 3.93
N ALA A 40 1.91 6.67 5.18
CA ALA A 40 1.72 7.67 6.22
C ALA A 40 2.94 7.64 7.14
N ASN A 41 4.06 8.17 6.65
CA ASN A 41 5.40 7.82 7.09
C ASN A 41 5.65 8.05 8.60
N ALA A 42 5.38 9.25 9.11
CA ALA A 42 5.54 9.58 10.52
C ALA A 42 4.48 8.93 11.42
N SER A 43 3.48 8.27 10.83
CA SER A 43 2.50 7.44 11.54
C SER A 43 2.87 5.95 11.53
N ASN A 44 3.97 5.53 10.89
CA ASN A 44 4.40 4.14 10.71
C ASN A 44 3.30 3.24 10.11
N LYS A 45 2.56 3.77 9.13
CA LYS A 45 1.44 3.07 8.49
C LYS A 45 1.50 3.19 6.97
N VAL A 46 0.89 2.23 6.28
CA VAL A 46 0.53 2.31 4.86
C VAL A 46 -0.99 2.29 4.74
N ALA A 47 -1.56 3.30 4.10
CA ALA A 47 -2.98 3.32 3.75
C ALA A 47 -3.18 2.69 2.38
N ALA A 48 -4.09 1.73 2.28
CA ALA A 48 -4.54 1.16 1.01
C ALA A 48 -5.89 1.77 0.63
N VAL A 49 -5.95 2.42 -0.53
CA VAL A 49 -7.18 3.02 -1.09
C VAL A 49 -7.67 2.18 -2.25
N ASP A 50 -8.91 1.70 -2.18
CA ASP A 50 -9.59 1.12 -3.33
C ASP A 50 -10.01 2.26 -4.27
N THR A 51 -9.32 2.37 -5.41
CA THR A 51 -9.59 3.42 -6.39
C THR A 51 -10.81 3.13 -7.25
N LYS A 52 -11.32 1.89 -7.24
CA LYS A 52 -12.54 1.51 -7.93
C LYS A 52 -13.77 1.91 -7.12
N ASP A 53 -13.75 1.60 -5.82
CA ASP A 53 -14.89 1.86 -4.93
C ASP A 53 -14.81 3.21 -4.20
N GLY A 54 -13.66 3.91 -4.29
CA GLY A 54 -13.43 5.23 -3.70
C GLY A 54 -13.38 5.20 -2.17
N LYS A 55 -12.80 4.15 -1.58
CA LYS A 55 -12.83 3.91 -0.13
C LYS A 55 -11.47 3.51 0.42
N LEU A 56 -11.26 3.75 1.72
CA LEU A 56 -10.13 3.18 2.45
C LEU A 56 -10.36 1.66 2.57
N ALA A 57 -9.48 0.87 1.96
CA ALA A 57 -9.52 -0.58 2.04
C ALA A 57 -8.87 -1.08 3.34
N ALA A 58 -7.74 -0.48 3.73
CA ALA A 58 -7.03 -0.82 4.97
C ALA A 58 -6.10 0.30 5.43
N LEU A 59 -5.75 0.25 6.73
CA LEU A 59 -4.59 0.92 7.30
C LEU A 59 -3.69 -0.15 7.90
N VAL A 60 -2.54 -0.37 7.27
CA VAL A 60 -1.58 -1.42 7.63
C VAL A 60 -0.49 -0.80 8.49
N ASP A 61 -0.28 -1.34 9.70
CA ASP A 61 0.87 -1.02 10.54
C ASP A 61 2.16 -1.60 9.94
N THR A 62 3.24 -0.83 9.97
CA THR A 62 4.56 -1.24 9.45
C THR A 62 5.68 -0.84 10.40
N ALA A 63 6.90 -1.27 10.11
CA ALA A 63 8.09 -0.75 10.76
C ALA A 63 8.27 0.76 10.57
N LYS A 64 9.26 1.34 11.25
CA LYS A 64 9.40 2.79 11.43
C LYS A 64 9.68 3.54 10.13
N ILE A 65 8.93 4.62 9.88
CA ILE A 65 9.05 5.56 8.75
C ILE A 65 9.13 4.82 7.40
N PRO A 66 8.02 4.18 6.94
CA PRO A 66 7.97 3.59 5.61
C PRO A 66 8.19 4.67 4.54
N HIS A 67 9.02 4.37 3.54
CA HIS A 67 9.35 5.27 2.44
C HIS A 67 9.49 4.49 1.12
N PRO A 68 8.37 4.10 0.49
CA PRO A 68 8.36 3.16 -0.62
C PRO A 68 8.82 3.72 -1.97
N GLY A 69 8.86 5.04 -2.16
CA GLY A 69 8.71 5.63 -3.49
C GLY A 69 7.38 5.20 -4.11
N ARG A 70 7.42 4.32 -5.12
CA ARG A 70 6.21 3.66 -5.67
C ARG A 70 5.98 2.25 -5.09
N GLY A 71 6.95 1.74 -4.34
CA GLY A 71 7.08 0.35 -3.92
C GLY A 71 7.36 -0.60 -5.08
N ALA A 72 7.53 -1.89 -4.75
CA ALA A 72 7.70 -2.94 -5.74
C ALA A 72 6.62 -4.01 -5.59
N ASN A 73 6.13 -4.50 -6.73
CA ASN A 73 5.09 -5.52 -6.77
C ASN A 73 5.68 -6.85 -7.28
N PHE A 74 5.35 -7.96 -6.64
CA PHE A 74 5.70 -9.30 -7.11
C PHE A 74 4.78 -10.35 -6.47
N VAL A 75 4.89 -11.60 -6.93
CA VAL A 75 4.15 -12.73 -6.34
C VAL A 75 5.10 -13.48 -5.42
N HIS A 76 4.81 -13.45 -4.12
CA HIS A 76 5.47 -14.25 -3.12
C HIS A 76 5.00 -15.71 -3.20
N PRO A 77 5.89 -16.72 -3.14
CA PRO A 77 5.51 -18.13 -3.27
C PRO A 77 4.51 -18.60 -2.19
N GLU A 78 4.62 -18.05 -0.98
CA GLU A 78 3.76 -18.44 0.16
C GLU A 78 2.57 -17.50 0.38
N PHE A 79 2.69 -16.22 0.01
CA PHE A 79 1.71 -15.17 0.40
C PHE A 79 0.98 -14.55 -0.80
N GLY A 80 1.27 -15.01 -2.02
CA GLY A 80 0.67 -14.49 -3.23
C GLY A 80 1.14 -13.07 -3.57
N PRO A 81 0.29 -12.25 -4.21
CA PRO A 81 0.64 -10.87 -4.58
C PRO A 81 1.00 -10.03 -3.36
N VAL A 82 2.18 -9.40 -3.41
CA VAL A 82 2.67 -8.48 -2.39
C VAL A 82 3.15 -7.17 -3.01
N TRP A 83 3.04 -6.11 -2.22
CA TRP A 83 3.66 -4.82 -2.45
C TRP A 83 4.67 -4.53 -1.34
N SER A 84 5.87 -4.08 -1.67
CA SER A 84 6.94 -3.86 -0.70
C SER A 84 7.27 -2.39 -0.47
N THR A 85 7.70 -2.08 0.76
CA THR A 85 8.23 -0.77 1.16
C THR A 85 9.53 -0.92 1.92
N GLY A 86 10.49 -0.04 1.63
CA GLY A 86 11.65 0.22 2.48
C GLY A 86 11.33 1.16 3.63
N HIS A 87 12.30 1.37 4.52
CA HIS A 87 12.12 2.11 5.77
C HIS A 87 13.30 3.04 6.06
N LEU A 88 13.02 4.33 6.27
CA LEU A 88 14.07 5.27 6.69
C LEU A 88 14.43 5.13 8.17
N GLY A 89 13.52 4.59 8.98
CA GLY A 89 13.67 4.52 10.43
C GLY A 89 13.97 3.13 10.98
N ASP A 90 14.03 2.11 10.12
CA ASP A 90 14.22 0.71 10.49
C ASP A 90 14.98 -0.03 9.39
N ASP A 91 15.69 -1.10 9.74
CA ASP A 91 16.56 -1.86 8.83
C ASP A 91 15.83 -3.07 8.23
N VAL A 92 14.59 -2.86 7.78
CA VAL A 92 13.77 -3.90 7.16
C VAL A 92 13.14 -3.43 5.84
N VAL A 93 12.79 -4.39 4.98
CA VAL A 93 11.81 -4.21 3.91
C VAL A 93 10.53 -4.95 4.32
N SER A 94 9.41 -4.23 4.41
CA SER A 94 8.11 -4.84 4.72
C SER A 94 7.42 -5.31 3.45
N LEU A 95 6.93 -6.55 3.43
CA LEU A 95 6.09 -7.10 2.37
C LEU A 95 4.63 -7.08 2.83
N ILE A 96 3.77 -6.35 2.13
CA ILE A 96 2.34 -6.25 2.42
C ILE A 96 1.57 -7.06 1.38
N SER A 97 0.76 -8.03 1.82
CA SER A 97 -0.10 -8.79 0.90
C SER A 97 -1.26 -7.92 0.40
N THR A 98 -1.47 -7.94 -0.92
CA THR A 98 -2.49 -7.14 -1.61
C THR A 98 -3.56 -8.05 -2.21
N PRO A 99 -4.86 -7.75 -2.07
CA PRO A 99 -5.91 -8.56 -2.69
C PRO A 99 -5.78 -8.64 -4.21
N SER A 100 -6.15 -9.79 -4.75
CA SER A 100 -6.28 -10.02 -6.19
C SER A 100 -7.63 -10.66 -6.49
N ASP A 101 -8.22 -10.26 -7.62
CA ASP A 101 -9.43 -10.86 -8.18
C ASP A 101 -9.13 -12.11 -9.04
N ASP A 102 -7.84 -12.41 -9.30
CA ASP A 102 -7.42 -13.64 -9.99
C ASP A 102 -7.71 -14.88 -9.13
N ALA A 103 -8.44 -15.84 -9.70
CA ALA A 103 -8.79 -17.11 -9.05
C ALA A 103 -7.55 -17.90 -8.57
N ALA A 104 -6.41 -17.78 -9.28
CA ALA A 104 -5.15 -18.42 -8.88
C ALA A 104 -4.61 -17.89 -7.54
N HIS A 105 -5.03 -16.69 -7.12
CA HIS A 105 -4.63 -16.05 -5.88
C HIS A 105 -5.71 -16.10 -4.79
N ALA A 106 -6.86 -16.74 -5.05
CA ALA A 106 -7.95 -16.81 -4.08
C ALA A 106 -7.56 -17.50 -2.76
N LYS A 107 -6.59 -18.42 -2.81
CA LYS A 107 -6.05 -19.13 -1.63
C LYS A 107 -5.16 -18.31 -0.71
N TYR A 108 -4.85 -17.06 -1.04
CA TYR A 108 -4.01 -16.18 -0.22
C TYR A 108 -4.81 -15.07 0.49
N LYS A 109 -6.15 -15.09 0.39
CA LYS A 109 -7.02 -14.02 0.85
C LYS A 109 -6.90 -13.73 2.35
N GLU A 110 -6.53 -14.72 3.15
CA GLU A 110 -6.31 -14.58 4.59
C GLU A 110 -5.13 -13.66 4.94
N HIS A 111 -4.22 -13.42 4.00
CA HIS A 111 -3.03 -12.59 4.20
C HIS A 111 -3.25 -11.11 3.86
N ASN A 112 -4.30 -10.80 3.10
CA ASN A 112 -4.57 -9.45 2.60
C ASN A 112 -4.49 -8.40 3.71
N TRP A 113 -3.84 -7.28 3.38
CA TRP A 113 -3.70 -6.11 4.26
C TRP A 113 -2.86 -6.34 5.52
N LYS A 114 -1.98 -7.33 5.50
CA LYS A 114 -1.02 -7.60 6.57
C LYS A 114 0.40 -7.44 6.03
N VAL A 115 1.30 -6.97 6.87
CA VAL A 115 2.73 -7.23 6.69
C VAL A 115 2.92 -8.73 6.89
N VAL A 116 3.18 -9.45 5.80
CA VAL A 116 3.33 -10.91 5.81
C VAL A 116 4.77 -11.34 6.08
N GLN A 117 5.72 -10.46 5.81
CA GLN A 117 7.13 -10.71 6.04
C GLN A 117 7.90 -9.40 6.16
N GLU A 118 8.90 -9.38 7.03
CA GLU A 118 9.93 -8.36 7.09
C GLU A 118 11.27 -8.98 6.69
N LEU A 119 11.90 -8.41 5.67
CA LEU A 119 13.22 -8.82 5.22
C LEU A 119 14.26 -7.94 5.90
N LYS A 120 15.14 -8.54 6.69
CA LYS A 120 16.22 -7.82 7.35
C LYS A 120 17.22 -7.29 6.32
N MET A 121 17.55 -6.01 6.45
CA MET A 121 18.54 -5.31 5.64
C MET A 121 19.79 -5.00 6.48
N PRO A 122 20.94 -4.73 5.85
CA PRO A 122 22.16 -4.34 6.57
C PRO A 122 22.04 -3.05 7.40
N GLY A 123 21.04 -2.21 7.11
CA GLY A 123 20.77 -0.97 7.82
C GLY A 123 19.47 -0.30 7.35
N ALA A 124 19.08 0.75 8.08
CA ALA A 124 17.95 1.60 7.74
C ALA A 124 18.30 2.56 6.59
N GLY A 125 17.30 3.27 6.06
CA GLY A 125 17.49 4.20 4.95
C GLY A 125 17.43 3.54 3.59
N ASN A 126 16.82 2.35 3.50
CA ASN A 126 16.60 1.64 2.26
C ASN A 126 15.48 2.32 1.45
N LEU A 127 15.87 2.90 0.31
CA LEU A 127 15.05 3.56 -0.70
C LEU A 127 14.99 2.73 -1.98
#